data_AF-A0A662T4F5-F1
#
_entry.id   AF-A0A662T4F5-F1
#
_cell.length_a   1.000
_cell.length_b   1.000
_cell.length_c   1.000
_cell.angle_alpha   90.00
_cell.angle_beta   90.00
_cell.angle_gamma   90.00
#
_symmetry.space_group_name_H-M   'P 1'
#
loop_
_entity.id
_entity.type
_entity.pdbx_description
1 polymer ?
#
loop_
_entity_poly.entity_id
_entity_poly.type
_entity_poly.pdbx_seq_one_letter_code
_entity_poly.pdbx_strand_id
1 'polypeptide(L)'
;MLEKNGRYLPYRSRARRVLRAYNIRGIGETIRIYHKGRRIGERELPMAIRELFPNAVYLHGGAKYQSKLLKIYKSGTGISEVEKLPVDYPYKTDALRYAEPEIVEVLGQRTVYGVQALYCRLRIKEVVEGYLLKNIYTGQLEGRSFLSEPVSYSFETLGFVFKAPIPRKSVNKYKAEKVEALAGSFHALEHVLIECGNIYTGGGASEMGGISMGASGVIFVYDACPGGSGASLLLYRCLDDAFKRSLSIMEECDCRRVDGCPRCTYSYQCGNNNRPLFKPGAEESIRRAILGEKTKVIEEEYEMEKPYI
;
A
#
# COMPACT_ATOMS: atom_id res chain seq x y z
N MET A 1 -16.66 -1.24 34.14
CA MET A 1 -17.76 -0.42 34.68
C MET A 1 -17.69 -0.48 36.20
N LEU A 2 -18.27 0.48 36.92
CA LEU A 2 -18.46 0.34 38.37
C LEU A 2 -19.95 0.06 38.58
N GLU A 3 -20.28 -1.05 39.25
CA GLU A 3 -21.65 -1.32 39.66
C GLU A 3 -21.87 -0.70 41.04
N LYS A 4 -22.89 0.17 41.15
CA LYS A 4 -23.31 0.74 42.42
C LYS A 4 -24.83 0.80 42.46
N ASN A 5 -25.44 0.14 43.45
CA ASN A 5 -26.90 0.06 43.63
C ASN A 5 -27.64 -0.39 42.36
N GLY A 6 -27.17 -1.45 41.68
CA GLY A 6 -27.79 -1.98 40.46
C GLY A 6 -27.72 -1.06 39.23
N ARG A 7 -26.92 0.03 39.30
CA ARG A 7 -26.68 0.93 38.17
C ARG A 7 -25.22 0.83 37.73
N TYR A 8 -25.02 0.68 36.42
CA TYR A 8 -23.71 0.74 35.80
C TYR A 8 -23.26 2.20 35.65
N LEU A 9 -22.26 2.59 36.44
CA LEU A 9 -21.65 3.92 36.36
C LEU A 9 -20.43 3.87 35.41
N PRO A 10 -20.33 4.83 34.47
CA PRO A 10 -19.18 4.91 33.59
C PRO A 10 -17.95 5.25 34.42
N TYR A 11 -16.90 4.44 34.28
CA TYR A 11 -15.64 4.68 34.98
C TYR A 11 -14.87 5.82 34.27
N ARG A 12 -15.28 7.06 34.56
CA ARG A 12 -14.91 8.27 33.81
C ARG A 12 -13.40 8.48 33.67
N SER A 13 -12.61 8.17 34.69
CA SER A 13 -11.15 8.31 34.64
C SER A 13 -10.52 7.33 33.64
N ARG A 14 -10.93 6.06 33.68
CA ARG A 14 -10.49 5.04 32.71
C ARG A 14 -11.00 5.34 31.30
N ALA A 15 -12.26 5.71 31.16
CA ALA A 15 -12.85 6.08 29.87
C ALA A 15 -12.12 7.26 29.23
N ARG A 16 -11.84 8.33 29.99
CA ARG A 16 -11.06 9.48 29.50
C ARG A 16 -9.64 9.10 29.09
N ARG A 17 -9.00 8.15 29.79
CA ARG A 17 -7.66 7.66 29.42
C ARG A 17 -7.69 6.94 28.08
N VAL A 18 -8.68 6.07 27.87
CA VAL A 18 -8.88 5.37 26.59
C VAL A 18 -9.19 6.37 25.47
N LEU A 19 -10.14 7.29 25.69
CA LEU A 19 -10.53 8.28 24.68
C LEU A 19 -9.41 9.25 24.29
N ARG A 20 -8.48 9.58 25.21
CA ARG A 20 -7.31 10.41 24.88
C ARG A 20 -6.29 9.70 23.99
N ALA A 21 -6.24 8.37 24.07
CA ALA A 21 -5.37 7.54 23.24
C ALA A 21 -6.08 7.07 21.95
N TYR A 22 -7.40 7.25 21.87
CA TYR A 22 -8.22 6.78 20.76
C TYR A 22 -8.30 7.84 19.66
N ASN A 23 -8.00 7.42 18.43
CA ASN A 23 -8.18 8.23 17.25
C ASN A 23 -9.29 7.63 16.38
N ILE A 24 -10.36 8.37 16.15
CA ILE A 24 -11.52 7.91 15.37
C ILE A 24 -11.13 7.58 13.92
N ARG A 25 -10.11 8.25 13.37
CA ARG A 25 -9.63 8.02 12.01
C ARG A 25 -8.54 6.96 11.92
N GLY A 26 -8.14 6.36 13.05
CA GLY A 26 -7.00 5.44 13.08
C GLY A 26 -5.68 6.08 12.64
N ILE A 27 -5.64 7.42 12.55
CA ILE A 27 -4.45 8.17 12.15
C ILE A 27 -3.33 7.78 13.09
N GLY A 28 -2.27 7.25 12.48
CA GLY A 28 -1.11 6.78 13.20
C GLY A 28 -0.27 7.92 13.75
N GLU A 29 1.00 7.61 13.85
CA GLU A 29 2.06 8.48 14.33
C GLU A 29 2.16 9.78 13.51
N THR A 30 2.42 10.92 14.18
CA THR A 30 2.41 12.25 13.54
C THR A 30 3.78 12.93 13.60
N ILE A 31 4.18 13.54 12.49
CA ILE A 31 5.35 14.39 12.33
C ILE A 31 4.92 15.85 12.41
N ARG A 32 5.50 16.60 13.34
CA ARG A 32 5.28 18.04 13.49
C ARG A 32 6.24 18.82 12.59
N ILE A 33 5.73 19.80 11.87
CA ILE A 33 6.49 20.54 10.86
C ILE A 33 6.83 21.93 11.40
N TYR A 34 8.11 22.29 11.37
CA TYR A 34 8.64 23.55 11.89
C TYR A 34 9.35 24.34 10.80
N HIS A 35 9.15 25.66 10.81
CA HIS A 35 9.92 26.62 10.03
C HIS A 35 10.36 27.75 10.95
N LYS A 36 11.69 27.98 11.04
CA LYS A 36 12.30 29.00 11.94
C LYS A 36 11.80 28.87 13.39
N GLY A 37 11.74 27.64 13.91
CA GLY A 37 11.28 27.35 15.28
C GLY A 37 9.77 27.45 15.51
N ARG A 38 8.99 27.96 14.54
CA ARG A 38 7.52 28.02 14.62
C ARG A 38 6.92 26.77 13.98
N ARG A 39 6.00 26.12 14.71
CA ARG A 39 5.19 25.03 14.16
C ARG A 39 4.25 25.58 13.10
N ILE A 40 4.33 25.05 11.88
CA ILE A 40 3.47 25.44 10.74
C ILE A 40 2.41 24.39 10.43
N GLY A 41 2.63 23.11 10.78
CA GLY A 41 1.69 22.04 10.49
C GLY A 41 2.06 20.71 11.12
N GLU A 42 1.37 19.66 10.67
CA GLU A 42 1.68 18.26 10.97
C GLU A 42 1.34 17.36 9.78
N ARG A 43 1.99 16.20 9.71
CA ARG A 43 1.74 15.16 8.71
C ARG A 43 1.83 13.78 9.36
N GLU A 44 0.97 12.88 8.90
CA GLU A 44 0.79 11.55 9.46
C GLU A 44 1.73 10.55 8.78
N LEU A 45 2.20 9.52 9.50
CA LEU A 45 2.92 8.40 8.92
C LEU A 45 1.93 7.39 8.29
N PRO A 46 2.24 6.80 7.12
CA PRO A 46 3.51 6.90 6.39
C PRO A 46 3.63 8.11 5.45
N MET A 47 2.57 8.91 5.22
CA MET A 47 2.60 10.07 4.30
C MET A 47 3.79 11.02 4.56
N ALA A 48 4.16 11.23 5.82
CA ALA A 48 5.25 12.10 6.18
C ALA A 48 6.60 11.67 5.59
N ILE A 49 6.93 10.38 5.52
CA ILE A 49 8.18 9.94 4.87
C ILE A 49 8.14 10.17 3.36
N ARG A 50 6.95 10.19 2.75
CA ARG A 50 6.74 10.37 1.31
C ARG A 50 6.75 11.85 0.88
N GLU A 51 6.45 12.78 1.79
CA GLU A 51 6.35 14.22 1.49
C GLU A 51 7.42 15.08 2.19
N LEU A 52 8.06 14.58 3.25
CA LEU A 52 8.99 15.34 4.10
C LEU A 52 10.40 14.72 4.18
N PHE A 53 10.74 13.74 3.33
CA PHE A 53 12.11 13.25 3.24
C PHE A 53 13.11 14.39 2.96
N PRO A 54 14.41 14.25 3.32
CA PRO A 54 15.40 15.30 3.07
C PRO A 54 15.43 15.75 1.61
N ASN A 55 15.38 17.07 1.38
CA ASN A 55 15.24 17.75 0.08
C ASN A 55 13.86 17.69 -0.58
N ALA A 56 12.85 17.08 0.03
CA ALA A 56 11.49 17.10 -0.47
C ALA A 56 10.96 18.53 -0.59
N VAL A 57 10.22 18.80 -1.67
CA VAL A 57 9.46 20.05 -1.84
C VAL A 57 8.06 19.84 -1.25
N TYR A 58 7.85 20.37 -0.05
CA TYR A 58 6.60 20.31 0.67
C TYR A 58 5.73 21.53 0.38
N LEU A 59 4.48 21.28 0.00
CA LEU A 59 3.48 22.31 -0.28
C LEU A 59 2.55 22.50 0.92
N HIS A 60 2.51 23.71 1.47
CA HIS A 60 1.69 24.03 2.63
C HIS A 60 1.05 25.41 2.52
N GLY A 61 -0.29 25.46 2.49
CA GLY A 61 -1.04 26.72 2.41
C GLY A 61 -0.67 27.59 1.20
N GLY A 62 -0.35 26.97 0.06
CA GLY A 62 0.09 27.66 -1.17
C GLY A 62 1.57 28.07 -1.18
N ALA A 63 2.30 27.92 -0.08
CA ALA A 63 3.74 28.15 -0.02
C ALA A 63 4.53 26.85 -0.23
N LYS A 64 5.71 26.98 -0.85
CA LYS A 64 6.68 25.90 -1.05
C LYS A 64 7.72 25.94 0.05
N TYR A 65 8.06 24.76 0.56
CA TYR A 65 9.12 24.56 1.54
C TYR A 65 10.01 23.42 1.09
N GLN A 66 11.30 23.51 1.38
CA GLN A 66 12.21 22.38 1.26
C GLN A 66 12.37 21.74 2.64
N SER A 67 12.13 20.43 2.74
CA SER A 67 12.46 19.66 3.94
C SER A 67 13.97 19.56 4.06
N LYS A 68 14.52 20.05 5.18
CA LYS A 68 15.95 19.94 5.50
C LYS A 68 16.24 18.73 6.36
N LEU A 69 15.30 18.40 7.23
CA LEU A 69 15.44 17.33 8.19
C LEU A 69 14.10 16.65 8.42
N LEU A 70 14.16 15.33 8.56
CA LEU A 70 13.07 14.51 9.08
C LEU A 70 13.62 13.56 10.14
N LYS A 71 13.09 13.66 11.36
CA LYS A 71 13.43 12.78 12.47
C LYS A 71 12.17 12.09 12.96
N ILE A 72 12.20 10.76 12.98
CA ILE A 72 11.13 9.91 13.50
C ILE A 72 11.66 9.25 14.78
N TYR A 73 10.98 9.46 15.90
CA TYR A 73 11.36 8.87 17.18
C TYR A 73 10.64 7.53 17.36
N LYS A 74 11.24 6.62 18.13
CA LYS A 74 10.64 5.30 18.48
C LYS A 74 9.28 5.40 19.19
N SER A 75 8.96 6.57 19.76
CA SER A 75 7.68 6.84 20.41
C SER A 75 6.53 7.12 19.45
N GLY A 76 6.80 7.15 18.14
CA GLY A 76 5.79 7.45 17.14
C GLY A 76 5.43 8.91 16.97
N THR A 77 6.33 9.77 17.41
CA THR A 77 6.27 11.19 17.13
C THR A 77 7.52 11.55 16.35
N GLY A 78 7.46 12.62 15.57
CA GLY A 78 8.65 13.12 14.92
C GLY A 78 8.59 14.60 14.64
N ILE A 79 9.71 15.12 14.15
CA ILE A 79 9.85 16.50 13.75
C ILE A 79 10.39 16.56 12.33
N SER A 80 9.90 17.52 11.56
CA SER A 80 10.50 17.93 10.31
C SER A 80 10.82 19.42 10.37
N GLU A 81 12.03 19.77 9.96
CA GLU A 81 12.45 21.16 9.81
C GLU A 81 12.46 21.50 8.33
N VAL A 82 11.77 22.59 7.98
CA VAL A 82 11.59 23.01 6.60
C VAL A 82 11.99 24.47 6.44
N GLU A 83 12.54 24.80 5.27
CA GLU A 83 12.87 26.17 4.88
C GLU A 83 11.99 26.61 3.73
N LYS A 84 11.52 27.86 3.78
CA LYS A 84 10.66 28.40 2.72
C LYS A 84 11.46 28.56 1.43
N LEU A 85 10.92 28.03 0.34
CA LEU A 85 11.46 28.20 -1.01
C LEU A 85 10.93 29.49 -1.65
N PRO A 86 11.64 30.03 -2.67
CA PRO A 86 11.14 31.13 -3.49
C PRO A 86 9.74 30.86 -4.06
N VAL A 87 8.94 31.92 -4.22
CA VAL A 87 7.55 31.82 -4.71
C VAL A 87 7.49 31.25 -6.12
N ASP A 88 8.48 31.57 -6.94
CA ASP A 88 8.66 31.16 -8.34
C ASP A 88 9.37 29.81 -8.51
N TYR A 89 9.78 29.13 -7.43
CA TYR A 89 10.48 27.84 -7.51
C TYR A 89 9.65 26.81 -8.31
N PRO A 90 10.11 26.34 -9.48
CA PRO A 90 9.23 25.71 -10.46
C PRO A 90 9.02 24.21 -10.24
N TYR A 91 9.71 23.60 -9.26
CA TYR A 91 9.80 22.16 -9.12
C TYR A 91 9.04 21.60 -7.92
N LYS A 92 8.58 20.35 -8.06
CA LYS A 92 8.09 19.47 -6.99
C LYS A 92 8.89 18.18 -6.98
N THR A 93 8.76 17.43 -5.90
CA THR A 93 9.40 16.13 -5.74
C THR A 93 8.36 15.02 -5.60
N ASP A 94 8.56 13.92 -6.31
CA ASP A 94 7.80 12.68 -6.11
C ASP A 94 8.75 11.63 -5.50
N ALA A 95 8.39 11.05 -4.35
CA ALA A 95 9.23 10.05 -3.68
C ALA A 95 9.44 8.79 -4.52
N LEU A 96 10.67 8.31 -4.59
CA LEU A 96 11.01 6.96 -5.03
C LEU A 96 10.93 6.05 -3.81
N ARG A 97 9.91 5.19 -3.80
CA ARG A 97 9.58 4.38 -2.65
C ARG A 97 9.21 2.95 -3.02
N TYR A 98 9.38 2.07 -2.06
CA TYR A 98 8.95 0.68 -2.12
C TYR A 98 8.56 0.21 -0.71
N ALA A 99 7.87 -0.93 -0.60
CA ALA A 99 7.54 -1.52 0.69
C ALA A 99 7.99 -2.97 0.77
N GLU A 100 8.47 -3.37 1.94
CA GLU A 100 8.93 -4.72 2.26
C GLU A 100 7.94 -5.33 3.26
N PRO A 101 7.19 -6.39 2.89
CA PRO A 101 6.38 -7.17 3.82
C PRO A 101 7.22 -8.24 4.53
N GLU A 102 6.98 -8.40 5.83
CA GLU A 102 7.52 -9.48 6.67
C GLU A 102 6.35 -10.25 7.30
N ILE A 103 6.34 -11.57 7.21
CA ILE A 103 5.36 -12.43 7.90
C ILE A 103 5.85 -12.63 9.33
N VAL A 104 5.18 -11.98 10.30
CA VAL A 104 5.54 -12.10 11.72
C VAL A 104 4.92 -13.35 12.35
N GLU A 105 3.66 -13.64 12.02
CA GLU A 105 2.95 -14.82 12.52
C GLU A 105 1.84 -15.23 11.54
N VAL A 106 1.70 -16.53 11.27
CA VAL A 106 0.54 -17.07 10.54
C VAL A 106 -0.59 -17.34 11.53
N LEU A 107 -1.71 -16.62 11.37
CA LEU A 107 -2.89 -16.69 12.25
C LEU A 107 -3.97 -17.64 11.71
N GLY A 108 -3.96 -17.90 10.40
CA GLY A 108 -4.93 -18.78 9.76
C GLY A 108 -4.48 -19.19 8.36
N GLN A 109 -5.03 -20.31 7.89
CA GLN A 109 -4.75 -20.85 6.57
C GLN A 109 -6.04 -21.35 5.93
N ARG A 110 -6.19 -21.11 4.63
CA ARG A 110 -7.25 -21.70 3.81
C ARG A 110 -6.74 -22.04 2.41
N THR A 111 -7.50 -22.87 1.73
CA THR A 111 -7.28 -23.19 0.32
C THR A 111 -8.50 -22.74 -0.47
N VAL A 112 -8.28 -21.90 -1.48
CA VAL A 112 -9.31 -21.31 -2.34
C VAL A 112 -9.04 -21.76 -3.77
N TYR A 113 -9.89 -22.62 -4.32
CA TYR A 113 -9.69 -23.27 -5.63
C TYR A 113 -8.27 -23.86 -5.82
N GLY A 114 -7.66 -24.40 -4.76
CA GLY A 114 -6.29 -24.94 -4.81
C GLY A 114 -5.17 -23.95 -4.46
N VAL A 115 -5.45 -22.64 -4.45
CA VAL A 115 -4.51 -21.60 -4.00
C VAL A 115 -4.48 -21.53 -2.48
N GLN A 116 -3.30 -21.68 -1.88
CA GLN A 116 -3.12 -21.45 -0.44
C GLN A 116 -3.14 -19.94 -0.15
N ALA A 117 -3.96 -19.54 0.81
CA ALA A 117 -3.99 -18.19 1.36
C ALA A 117 -3.75 -18.25 2.88
N LEU A 118 -2.75 -17.51 3.34
CA LEU A 118 -2.37 -17.39 4.75
C LEU A 118 -2.84 -16.04 5.27
N TYR A 119 -3.60 -16.03 6.36
CA TYR A 119 -3.90 -14.81 7.11
C TYR A 119 -2.85 -14.64 8.19
N CYS A 120 -2.20 -13.47 8.23
CA CYS A 120 -0.97 -13.26 8.96
C CYS A 120 -1.00 -11.95 9.76
N ARG A 121 -0.22 -11.92 10.84
CA ARG A 121 0.35 -10.67 11.34
C ARG A 121 1.53 -10.32 10.44
N LEU A 122 1.50 -9.10 9.91
CA LEU A 122 2.50 -8.59 8.98
C LEU A 122 3.21 -7.39 9.58
N ARG A 123 4.50 -7.25 9.29
CA ARG A 123 5.20 -5.98 9.46
C ARG A 123 5.46 -5.42 8.07
N ILE A 124 4.94 -4.22 7.81
CA ILE A 124 5.13 -3.52 6.55
C ILE A 124 6.15 -2.42 6.78
N LYS A 125 7.26 -2.46 6.04
CA LYS A 125 8.31 -1.45 6.06
C LYS A 125 8.29 -0.66 4.76
N GLU A 126 7.91 0.61 4.83
CA GLU A 126 8.04 1.51 3.69
C GLU A 126 9.40 2.20 3.70
N VAL A 127 10.03 2.28 2.53
CA VAL A 127 11.34 2.88 2.34
C VAL A 127 11.26 3.93 1.24
N VAL A 128 11.79 5.12 1.50
CA VAL A 128 12.05 6.17 0.51
C VAL A 128 13.55 6.26 0.31
N GLU A 129 14.02 5.84 -0.87
CA GLU A 129 15.44 5.81 -1.24
C GLU A 129 15.87 7.06 -2.01
N GLY A 130 14.92 7.83 -2.53
CA GLY A 130 15.20 8.93 -3.45
C GLY A 130 13.95 9.67 -3.86
N TYR A 131 14.08 10.51 -4.88
CA TYR A 131 12.98 11.26 -5.46
C TYR A 131 13.21 11.61 -6.93
N LEU A 132 12.10 11.89 -7.61
CA LEU A 132 12.06 12.50 -8.94
C LEU A 132 11.79 13.99 -8.79
N LEU A 133 12.62 14.83 -9.40
CA LEU A 133 12.37 16.26 -9.50
C LEU A 133 11.57 16.53 -10.77
N LYS A 134 10.38 17.13 -10.62
CA LYS A 134 9.49 17.43 -11.75
C LYS A 134 9.11 18.90 -11.75
N ASN A 135 8.98 19.49 -12.92
CA ASN A 135 8.33 20.78 -13.05
C ASN A 135 6.86 20.67 -12.61
N ILE A 136 6.40 21.60 -11.76
CA ILE A 136 5.04 21.59 -11.18
C ILE A 136 3.98 21.75 -12.27
N TYR A 137 4.24 22.59 -13.27
CA TYR A 137 3.26 22.98 -14.28
C TYR A 137 3.24 22.01 -15.46
N THR A 138 4.42 21.64 -15.97
CA THR A 138 4.52 20.78 -17.16
C THR A 138 4.53 19.29 -16.81
N GLY A 139 4.86 18.94 -15.56
CA GLY A 139 5.10 17.56 -15.14
C GLY A 139 6.38 16.95 -15.72
N GLN A 140 7.17 17.73 -16.46
CA GLN A 140 8.44 17.29 -17.05
C GLN A 140 9.40 16.81 -15.98
N LEU A 141 10.02 15.65 -16.22
CA LEU A 141 11.05 15.10 -15.36
C LEU A 141 12.37 15.84 -15.63
N GLU A 142 12.88 16.47 -14.58
CA GLU A 142 14.12 17.27 -14.62
C GLU A 142 15.31 16.47 -14.10
N GLY A 143 15.06 15.53 -13.19
CA GLY A 143 16.11 14.70 -12.64
C GLY A 143 15.61 13.64 -11.68
N ARG A 144 16.52 12.73 -11.36
CA ARG A 144 16.37 11.70 -10.34
C ARG A 144 17.53 11.84 -9.36
N SER A 145 17.24 11.77 -8.06
CA SER A 145 18.26 11.83 -7.02
C SER A 145 17.97 10.79 -5.95
N PHE A 146 19.02 10.19 -5.41
CA PHE A 146 18.94 9.28 -4.27
C PHE A 146 19.32 10.04 -2.99
N LEU A 147 18.73 9.61 -1.88
CA LEU A 147 19.09 10.13 -0.56
C LEU A 147 20.42 9.51 -0.13
N SER A 148 21.22 10.26 0.63
CA SER A 148 22.44 9.73 1.25
C SER A 148 22.12 8.59 2.23
N GLU A 149 21.01 8.72 2.94
CA GLU A 149 20.45 7.73 3.84
C GLU A 149 18.95 7.58 3.52
N PRO A 150 18.47 6.36 3.19
CA PRO A 150 17.05 6.12 2.99
C PRO A 150 16.24 6.41 4.26
N VAL A 151 15.05 7.00 4.07
CA VAL A 151 14.10 7.18 5.18
C VAL A 151 13.14 6.00 5.16
N SER A 152 12.88 5.40 6.32
CA SER A 152 11.92 4.30 6.42
C SER A 152 10.98 4.42 7.61
N TYR A 153 9.83 3.76 7.49
CA TYR A 153 8.84 3.62 8.55
C TYR A 153 8.25 2.22 8.50
N SER A 154 8.15 1.57 9.66
CA SER A 154 7.57 0.24 9.78
C SER A 154 6.39 0.25 10.74
N PHE A 155 5.35 -0.49 10.41
CA PHE A 155 4.22 -0.73 11.29
C PHE A 155 3.75 -2.17 11.20
N GLU A 156 3.20 -2.68 12.29
CA GLU A 156 2.55 -3.99 12.30
C GLU A 156 1.06 -3.84 11.99
N THR A 157 0.55 -4.76 11.19
CA THR A 157 -0.84 -4.81 10.78
C THR A 157 -1.27 -6.26 10.55
N LEU A 158 -2.52 -6.45 10.15
CA LEU A 158 -3.05 -7.74 9.75
C LEU A 158 -3.32 -7.73 8.24
N GLY A 159 -3.19 -8.91 7.63
CA GLY A 159 -3.40 -9.08 6.20
C GLY A 159 -3.37 -10.53 5.81
N PHE A 160 -3.46 -10.80 4.51
CA PHE A 160 -3.25 -12.12 3.97
C PHE A 160 -2.26 -12.09 2.81
N VAL A 161 -1.65 -13.25 2.59
CA VAL A 161 -0.72 -13.50 1.48
C VAL A 161 -1.15 -14.76 0.75
N PHE A 162 -1.03 -14.75 -0.57
CA PHE A 162 -1.25 -15.93 -1.41
C PHE A 162 -0.31 -15.90 -2.61
N LYS A 163 -0.10 -17.07 -3.22
CA LYS A 163 0.64 -17.18 -4.49
C LYS A 163 -0.33 -17.41 -5.64
N ALA A 164 -0.44 -16.46 -6.55
CA ALA A 164 -1.27 -16.59 -7.74
C ALA A 164 -0.65 -17.58 -8.74
N PRO A 165 -1.45 -18.39 -9.46
CA PRO A 165 -0.93 -19.27 -10.51
C PRO A 165 -0.22 -18.50 -11.61
N ILE A 166 0.96 -18.99 -12.03
CA ILE A 166 1.78 -18.30 -13.03
C ILE A 166 1.10 -18.37 -14.40
N PRO A 167 0.74 -17.23 -15.02
CA PRO A 167 0.20 -17.23 -16.38
C PRO A 167 1.29 -17.68 -17.36
N ARG A 168 0.90 -18.45 -18.38
CA ARG A 168 1.84 -19.01 -19.38
C ARG A 168 1.51 -18.53 -20.78
N LYS A 169 0.26 -18.70 -21.22
CA LYS A 169 -0.12 -18.46 -22.64
C LYS A 169 -0.09 -16.98 -22.99
N SER A 170 -0.61 -16.13 -22.12
CA SER A 170 -0.68 -14.67 -22.29
C SER A 170 0.72 -14.03 -22.31
N VAL A 171 1.59 -14.42 -21.36
CA VAL A 171 2.94 -13.84 -21.20
C VAL A 171 3.95 -14.39 -22.20
N ASN A 172 3.81 -15.64 -22.68
CA ASN A 172 4.77 -16.23 -23.63
C ASN A 172 4.80 -15.50 -24.99
N LYS A 173 3.80 -14.67 -25.30
CA LYS A 173 3.79 -13.78 -26.47
C LYS A 173 4.81 -12.65 -26.37
N TYR A 174 5.24 -12.29 -25.15
CA TYR A 174 6.11 -11.16 -24.85
C TYR A 174 7.51 -11.65 -24.45
N LYS A 175 8.22 -12.32 -25.36
CA LYS A 175 9.48 -13.04 -25.06
C LYS A 175 10.53 -12.18 -24.34
N ALA A 176 10.86 -11.00 -24.88
CA ALA A 176 11.89 -10.13 -24.31
C ALA A 176 11.46 -9.45 -23.00
N GLU A 177 10.15 -9.29 -22.79
CA GLU A 177 9.55 -8.56 -21.67
C GLU A 177 8.79 -9.50 -20.72
N LYS A 178 9.12 -10.79 -20.73
CA LYS A 178 8.34 -11.82 -20.02
C LYS A 178 8.27 -11.56 -18.51
N VAL A 179 9.37 -11.12 -17.91
CA VAL A 179 9.45 -10.82 -16.48
C VAL A 179 8.57 -9.62 -16.13
N GLU A 180 8.59 -8.56 -16.95
CA GLU A 180 7.75 -7.38 -16.75
C GLU A 180 6.26 -7.70 -16.97
N ALA A 181 5.94 -8.53 -17.97
CA ALA A 181 4.57 -9.00 -18.19
C ALA A 181 4.07 -9.87 -17.03
N LEU A 182 4.92 -10.71 -16.43
CA LEU A 182 4.59 -11.49 -15.22
C LEU A 182 4.34 -10.57 -14.03
N ALA A 183 5.27 -9.67 -13.73
CA ALA A 183 5.11 -8.70 -12.65
C ALA A 183 3.85 -7.85 -12.83
N GLY A 184 3.60 -7.36 -14.05
CA GLY A 184 2.40 -6.61 -14.38
C GLY A 184 1.11 -7.43 -14.27
N SER A 185 1.16 -8.75 -14.45
CA SER A 185 0.00 -9.64 -14.25
C SER A 185 -0.39 -9.69 -12.78
N PHE A 186 0.58 -9.88 -11.90
CA PHE A 186 0.33 -10.01 -10.47
C PHE A 186 -0.04 -8.66 -9.84
N HIS A 187 0.59 -7.57 -10.28
CA HIS A 187 0.24 -6.22 -9.87
C HIS A 187 -1.18 -5.81 -10.32
N ALA A 188 -1.57 -6.16 -11.55
CA ALA A 188 -2.96 -5.95 -12.00
C ALA A 188 -3.95 -6.83 -11.22
N LEU A 189 -3.59 -8.06 -10.89
CA LEU A 189 -4.39 -8.95 -10.05
C LEU A 189 -4.60 -8.38 -8.64
N GLU A 190 -3.53 -7.89 -8.01
CA GLU A 190 -3.59 -7.23 -6.70
C GLU A 190 -4.56 -6.04 -6.73
N HIS A 191 -4.42 -5.13 -7.69
CA HIS A 191 -5.31 -3.99 -7.85
C HIS A 191 -6.78 -4.41 -7.96
N VAL A 192 -7.10 -5.30 -8.92
CA VAL A 192 -8.49 -5.72 -9.17
C VAL A 192 -9.06 -6.40 -7.93
N LEU A 193 -8.26 -7.21 -7.24
CA LEU A 193 -8.69 -7.92 -6.03
C LEU A 193 -9.02 -6.97 -4.88
N ILE A 194 -8.18 -5.97 -4.63
CA ILE A 194 -8.41 -4.98 -3.57
C ILE A 194 -9.64 -4.13 -3.91
N GLU A 195 -9.73 -3.60 -5.13
CA GLU A 195 -10.87 -2.77 -5.56
C GLU A 195 -12.19 -3.55 -5.57
N CYS A 196 -12.16 -4.82 -6.01
CA CYS A 196 -13.30 -5.74 -5.90
C CYS A 196 -13.71 -5.95 -4.43
N GLY A 197 -12.77 -5.87 -3.50
CA GLY A 197 -13.00 -5.97 -2.06
C GLY A 197 -14.02 -4.97 -1.53
N ASN A 198 -14.26 -3.84 -2.22
CA ASN A 198 -15.30 -2.89 -1.84
C ASN A 198 -16.70 -3.51 -1.75
N ILE A 199 -16.99 -4.53 -2.57
CA ILE A 199 -18.29 -5.24 -2.57
C ILE A 199 -18.56 -5.90 -1.21
N TYR A 200 -17.51 -6.40 -0.55
CA TYR A 200 -17.62 -7.15 0.71
C TYR A 200 -17.36 -6.27 1.94
N THR A 201 -16.49 -5.29 1.80
CA THR A 201 -16.04 -4.43 2.91
C THR A 201 -16.89 -3.16 3.06
N GLY A 202 -17.74 -2.83 2.08
CA GLY A 202 -18.55 -1.62 2.11
C GLY A 202 -17.74 -0.34 1.86
N GLY A 203 -16.72 -0.41 1.01
CA GLY A 203 -15.81 0.72 0.72
C GLY A 203 -14.43 0.62 1.38
N GLY A 204 -14.07 -0.54 1.96
CA GLY A 204 -12.81 -0.72 2.67
C GLY A 204 -11.58 -0.92 1.79
N ALA A 205 -11.69 -0.90 0.45
CA ALA A 205 -10.52 -0.96 -0.42
C ALA A 205 -9.57 0.21 -0.16
N SER A 206 -10.10 1.39 0.18
CA SER A 206 -9.25 2.55 0.48
C SER A 206 -8.42 2.39 1.75
N GLU A 207 -8.80 1.45 2.60
CA GLU A 207 -8.17 1.11 3.88
C GLU A 207 -7.29 -0.14 3.78
N MET A 208 -7.05 -0.64 2.56
CA MET A 208 -6.18 -1.79 2.29
C MET A 208 -5.02 -1.40 1.39
N GLY A 209 -3.83 -1.88 1.71
CA GLY A 209 -2.67 -1.82 0.82
C GLY A 209 -2.43 -3.17 0.15
N GLY A 210 -1.74 -3.14 -0.98
CA GLY A 210 -1.25 -4.33 -1.68
C GLY A 210 0.26 -4.27 -1.90
N ILE A 211 0.90 -5.44 -1.96
CA ILE A 211 2.28 -5.59 -2.39
C ILE A 211 2.38 -6.83 -3.28
N SER A 212 2.72 -6.62 -4.55
CA SER A 212 3.03 -7.70 -5.48
C SER A 212 4.54 -7.93 -5.53
N MET A 213 4.99 -9.12 -5.18
CA MET A 213 6.42 -9.46 -5.12
C MET A 213 6.96 -9.87 -6.49
N GLY A 214 7.00 -8.90 -7.41
CA GLY A 214 7.57 -9.05 -8.75
C GLY A 214 6.96 -10.20 -9.54
N ALA A 215 7.81 -11.04 -10.12
CA ALA A 215 7.39 -12.14 -10.99
C ALA A 215 7.11 -13.45 -10.23
N SER A 216 7.26 -13.47 -8.90
CA SER A 216 7.04 -14.69 -8.07
C SER A 216 5.58 -15.16 -8.06
N GLY A 217 4.64 -14.24 -8.25
CA GLY A 217 3.21 -14.47 -8.07
C GLY A 217 2.72 -14.33 -6.63
N VAL A 218 3.60 -14.01 -5.68
CA VAL A 218 3.20 -13.75 -4.29
C VAL A 218 2.63 -12.34 -4.16
N ILE A 219 1.43 -12.25 -3.61
CA ILE A 219 0.67 -11.01 -3.43
C ILE A 219 0.27 -10.91 -1.96
N PHE A 220 0.62 -9.80 -1.32
CA PHE A 220 0.17 -9.42 0.00
C PHE A 220 -0.99 -8.42 -0.13
N VAL A 221 -2.01 -8.60 0.70
CA VAL A 221 -3.10 -7.64 0.90
C VAL A 221 -3.24 -7.42 2.39
N TYR A 222 -3.19 -6.17 2.84
CA TYR A 222 -3.08 -5.85 4.27
C TYR A 222 -3.89 -4.61 4.61
N ASP A 223 -4.28 -4.46 5.87
CA ASP A 223 -4.94 -3.24 6.34
C ASP A 223 -3.93 -2.10 6.41
N ALA A 224 -4.20 -0.99 5.72
CA ALA A 224 -3.34 0.19 5.60
C ALA A 224 -3.30 1.07 6.86
N CYS A 225 -3.48 0.46 8.04
CA CYS A 225 -3.41 1.13 9.33
C CYS A 225 -2.72 0.23 10.38
N PRO A 226 -1.98 0.81 11.35
CA PRO A 226 -1.37 0.03 12.42
C PRO A 226 -2.41 -0.78 13.22
N GLY A 227 -2.09 -2.04 13.49
CA GLY A 227 -2.93 -2.98 14.24
C GLY A 227 -4.03 -3.67 13.41
N GLY A 228 -4.37 -3.13 12.25
CA GLY A 228 -5.38 -3.66 11.33
C GLY A 228 -6.82 -3.20 11.60
N SER A 229 -7.54 -2.90 10.53
CA SER A 229 -8.95 -2.49 10.54
C SER A 229 -9.92 -3.67 10.45
N GLY A 230 -9.43 -4.82 9.98
CA GLY A 230 -10.23 -6.00 9.67
C GLY A 230 -10.80 -6.03 8.25
N ALA A 231 -10.52 -5.03 7.40
CA ALA A 231 -10.99 -5.01 6.01
C ALA A 231 -10.39 -6.18 5.21
N SER A 232 -9.09 -6.41 5.35
CA SER A 232 -8.36 -7.53 4.75
C SER A 232 -8.87 -8.88 5.24
N LEU A 233 -9.32 -8.98 6.50
CA LEU A 233 -9.93 -10.21 7.04
C LEU A 233 -11.25 -10.54 6.35
N LEU A 234 -12.09 -9.53 6.09
CA LEU A 234 -13.34 -9.72 5.36
C LEU A 234 -13.07 -10.19 3.93
N LEU A 235 -12.14 -9.54 3.23
CA LEU A 235 -11.74 -9.96 1.88
C LEU A 235 -11.14 -11.37 1.87
N TYR A 236 -10.27 -11.69 2.81
CA TYR A 236 -9.73 -13.05 3.00
C TYR A 236 -10.82 -14.10 3.20
N ARG A 237 -11.86 -13.78 3.98
CA ARG A 237 -12.99 -14.67 4.26
C ARG A 237 -13.85 -14.95 3.03
N CYS A 238 -13.94 -14.00 2.10
CA CYS A 238 -14.72 -14.09 0.85
C CYS A 238 -13.83 -14.26 -0.40
N LEU A 239 -12.59 -14.72 -0.25
CA LEU A 239 -11.59 -14.72 -1.31
C LEU A 239 -12.00 -15.57 -2.53
N ASP A 240 -12.78 -16.63 -2.31
CA ASP A 240 -13.35 -17.49 -3.35
C ASP A 240 -14.34 -16.76 -4.27
N ASP A 241 -15.21 -15.92 -3.71
CA ASP A 241 -16.10 -15.07 -4.49
C ASP A 241 -15.38 -13.84 -5.04
N ALA A 242 -14.41 -13.29 -4.30
CA ALA A 242 -13.58 -12.19 -4.76
C ALA A 242 -12.78 -12.57 -6.03
N PHE A 243 -12.19 -13.76 -6.10
CA PHE A 243 -11.52 -14.24 -7.31
C PHE A 243 -12.45 -14.31 -8.51
N LYS A 244 -13.65 -14.89 -8.36
CA LYS A 244 -14.65 -14.92 -9.44
C LYS A 244 -15.01 -13.51 -9.90
N ARG A 245 -15.26 -12.61 -8.95
CA ARG A 245 -15.71 -11.25 -9.25
C ARG A 245 -14.60 -10.40 -9.87
N SER A 246 -13.35 -10.55 -9.43
CA SER A 246 -12.19 -9.93 -10.07
C SER A 246 -12.02 -10.38 -11.52
N LEU A 247 -12.22 -11.66 -11.81
CA LEU A 247 -12.21 -12.17 -13.19
C LEU A 247 -13.34 -11.51 -14.02
N SER A 248 -14.57 -11.48 -13.49
CA SER A 248 -15.70 -10.82 -14.18
C SER A 248 -15.42 -9.34 -14.47
N ILE A 249 -14.86 -8.58 -13.52
CA ILE A 249 -14.51 -7.16 -13.73
C ILE A 249 -13.55 -6.98 -14.92
N MET A 250 -12.56 -7.86 -15.03
CA MET A 250 -11.61 -7.79 -16.14
C MET A 250 -12.25 -8.24 -17.47
N GLU A 251 -12.97 -9.35 -17.49
CA GLU A 251 -13.58 -9.92 -18.71
C GLU A 251 -14.72 -9.06 -19.27
N GLU A 252 -15.55 -8.45 -18.41
CA GLU A 252 -16.67 -7.59 -18.82
C GLU A 252 -16.23 -6.19 -19.23
N CYS A 253 -15.00 -5.79 -18.91
CA CYS A 253 -14.49 -4.47 -19.27
C CYS A 253 -14.11 -4.41 -20.77
N ASP A 254 -14.76 -3.51 -21.49
CA ASP A 254 -14.63 -3.25 -22.92
C ASP A 254 -13.33 -2.54 -23.36
N CYS A 255 -12.42 -2.25 -22.42
CA CYS A 255 -11.16 -1.60 -22.72
C CYS A 255 -10.25 -2.51 -23.56
N ARG A 256 -9.63 -1.96 -24.61
CA ARG A 256 -8.72 -2.69 -25.51
C ARG A 256 -7.24 -2.61 -25.11
N ARG A 257 -6.94 -1.98 -23.98
CA ARG A 257 -5.57 -1.74 -23.50
C ARG A 257 -5.03 -2.95 -22.75
N VAL A 258 -3.76 -3.29 -22.96
CA VAL A 258 -3.10 -4.44 -22.32
C VAL A 258 -2.85 -4.22 -20.83
N ASP A 259 -2.64 -2.97 -20.42
CA ASP A 259 -2.51 -2.52 -19.04
C ASP A 259 -3.87 -2.29 -18.36
N GLY A 260 -4.95 -2.31 -19.14
CA GLY A 260 -6.32 -2.06 -18.72
C GLY A 260 -6.67 -0.57 -18.57
N CYS A 261 -7.55 -0.24 -17.63
CA CYS A 261 -8.07 1.12 -17.45
C CYS A 261 -8.62 1.36 -16.03
N PRO A 262 -9.04 2.60 -15.68
CA PRO A 262 -9.67 2.93 -14.39
C PRO A 262 -10.91 2.12 -14.00
N ARG A 263 -11.53 1.39 -14.93
CA ARG A 263 -12.70 0.54 -14.64
C ARG A 263 -12.34 -0.90 -14.28
N CYS A 264 -11.10 -1.33 -14.50
CA CYS A 264 -10.71 -2.72 -14.30
C CYS A 264 -9.44 -2.89 -13.48
N THR A 265 -8.29 -2.38 -13.94
CA THR A 265 -6.97 -2.73 -13.38
C THR A 265 -6.22 -1.58 -12.73
N TYR A 266 -6.62 -0.33 -12.95
CA TYR A 266 -5.91 0.79 -12.33
C TYR A 266 -6.41 1.01 -10.91
N SER A 267 -5.49 1.34 -10.01
CA SER A 267 -5.79 1.82 -8.67
C SER A 267 -5.33 3.27 -8.50
N TYR A 268 -6.11 4.06 -7.77
CA TYR A 268 -5.71 5.40 -7.34
C TYR A 268 -4.69 5.37 -6.19
N GLN A 269 -4.51 4.21 -5.56
CA GLN A 269 -3.61 4.03 -4.43
C GLN A 269 -2.22 3.49 -4.82
N CYS A 270 -2.08 3.02 -6.07
CA CYS A 270 -0.82 2.50 -6.61
C CYS A 270 0.32 3.52 -6.48
N GLY A 271 1.35 3.16 -5.72
CA GLY A 271 2.57 3.94 -5.54
C GLY A 271 3.47 3.98 -6.79
N ASN A 272 3.30 3.03 -7.72
CA ASN A 272 4.12 2.92 -8.92
C ASN A 272 3.47 3.46 -10.21
N ASN A 273 2.54 4.43 -10.09
CA ASN A 273 1.85 5.07 -11.23
C ASN A 273 1.16 4.07 -12.20
N ASN A 274 0.58 3.01 -11.66
CA ASN A 274 -0.10 1.96 -12.44
C ASN A 274 0.82 1.31 -13.50
N ARG A 275 2.09 1.07 -13.15
CA ARG A 275 3.07 0.39 -14.01
C ARG A 275 3.94 -0.59 -13.24
N PRO A 276 4.36 -1.72 -13.83
CA PRO A 276 3.73 -2.34 -15.00
C PRO A 276 2.34 -2.89 -14.63
N LEU A 277 1.42 -2.97 -15.59
CA LEU A 277 0.16 -3.68 -15.46
C LEU A 277 -0.08 -4.52 -16.72
N PHE A 278 -0.59 -5.74 -16.55
CA PHE A 278 -0.85 -6.66 -17.67
C PHE A 278 -2.14 -7.46 -17.43
N LYS A 279 -3.25 -6.90 -17.90
CA LYS A 279 -4.61 -7.45 -17.78
C LYS A 279 -4.74 -8.90 -18.30
N PRO A 280 -4.24 -9.27 -19.50
CA PRO A 280 -4.41 -10.64 -20.01
C PRO A 280 -3.75 -11.71 -19.14
N GLY A 281 -2.63 -11.37 -18.49
CA GLY A 281 -1.94 -12.28 -17.58
C GLY A 281 -2.63 -12.38 -16.22
N ALA A 282 -3.20 -11.29 -15.70
CA ALA A 282 -4.05 -11.31 -14.52
C ALA A 282 -5.30 -12.19 -14.73
N GLU A 283 -5.99 -12.03 -15.85
CA GLU A 283 -7.13 -12.88 -16.23
C GLU A 283 -6.77 -14.36 -16.31
N GLU A 284 -5.66 -14.69 -17.00
CA GLU A 284 -5.20 -16.07 -17.08
C GLU A 284 -4.85 -16.64 -15.70
N SER A 285 -4.16 -15.86 -14.86
CA SER A 285 -3.77 -16.26 -13.51
C SER A 285 -4.98 -16.61 -12.64
N ILE A 286 -5.98 -15.72 -12.56
CA ILE A 286 -7.22 -16.00 -11.81
C ILE A 286 -7.98 -17.18 -12.40
N ARG A 287 -8.11 -17.25 -13.73
CA ARG A 287 -8.85 -18.35 -14.37
C ARG A 287 -8.23 -19.70 -14.03
N ARG A 288 -6.89 -19.77 -13.99
CA ARG A 288 -6.16 -20.97 -13.57
C ARG A 288 -6.37 -21.30 -12.11
N ALA A 289 -6.45 -20.29 -11.23
CA ALA A 289 -6.82 -20.50 -9.84
C ALA A 289 -8.20 -21.13 -9.75
N ILE A 290 -9.22 -20.53 -10.39
CA ILE A 290 -10.61 -21.04 -10.38
C ILE A 290 -10.70 -22.48 -10.95
N LEU A 291 -9.85 -22.84 -11.91
CA LEU A 291 -9.75 -24.19 -12.47
C LEU A 291 -9.03 -25.20 -11.57
N GLY A 292 -8.58 -24.82 -10.38
CA GLY A 292 -8.02 -25.74 -9.39
C GLY A 292 -6.49 -25.81 -9.35
N GLU A 293 -5.77 -24.89 -10.00
CA GLU A 293 -4.30 -24.92 -9.98
C GLU A 293 -3.77 -24.67 -8.56
N LYS A 294 -2.95 -25.62 -8.09
CA LYS A 294 -2.43 -25.59 -6.72
C LYS A 294 -1.21 -24.70 -6.62
N THR A 295 -1.21 -23.82 -5.63
CA THR A 295 -0.06 -22.97 -5.28
C THR A 295 0.11 -22.92 -3.76
N LYS A 296 1.34 -22.64 -3.34
CA LYS A 296 1.71 -22.44 -1.93
C LYS A 296 2.53 -21.18 -1.79
N VAL A 297 2.46 -20.56 -0.63
CA VAL A 297 3.36 -19.44 -0.28
C VAL A 297 4.64 -20.05 0.28
N ILE A 298 5.77 -19.71 -0.35
CA ILE A 298 7.12 -20.14 0.03
C ILE A 298 7.96 -18.87 0.08
N GLU A 299 8.55 -18.57 1.22
CA GLU A 299 9.19 -17.26 1.50
C GLU A 299 10.41 -17.01 0.62
N GLU A 300 11.20 -18.06 0.42
CA GLU A 300 12.42 -18.05 -0.38
C GLU A 300 12.17 -17.75 -1.87
N GLU A 301 10.93 -17.89 -2.35
CA GLU A 301 10.58 -17.62 -3.75
C GLU A 301 10.38 -16.13 -4.07
N TYR A 302 10.29 -15.27 -3.07
CA TYR A 302 10.02 -13.85 -3.27
C TYR A 302 10.91 -12.89 -2.48
N GLU A 303 11.75 -13.38 -1.57
CA GLU A 303 12.63 -12.55 -0.74
C GLU A 303 13.52 -11.60 -1.55
N MET A 304 13.95 -12.02 -2.75
CA MET A 304 14.80 -11.25 -3.65
C MET A 304 14.04 -10.49 -4.75
N GLU A 305 12.71 -10.59 -4.77
CA GLU A 305 11.89 -9.93 -5.79
C GLU A 305 11.72 -8.44 -5.50
N LYS A 306 11.66 -7.65 -6.56
CA LYS A 306 11.33 -6.23 -6.44
C LYS A 306 9.83 -6.07 -6.13
N PRO A 307 9.45 -5.47 -5.00
CA PRO A 307 8.06 -5.24 -4.68
C PRO A 307 7.45 -4.12 -5.54
N TYR A 308 6.18 -4.31 -5.89
CA TYR A 308 5.31 -3.30 -6.50
C TYR A 308 4.21 -2.93 -5.51
N ILE A 309 4.01 -1.63 -5.32
CA ILE A 309 3.06 -1.00 -4.37
C ILE A 309 2.26 0.11 -5.04
#